data_AF-D9WXZ5-F1
#
_entry.id   AF-D9WXZ5-F1
#
_cell.length_a   1.000
_cell.length_b   1.000
_cell.length_c   1.000
_cell.angle_alpha   90.00
_cell.angle_beta   90.00
_cell.angle_gamma   90.00
#
_symmetry.space_group_name_H-M   'P 1'
#
loop_
_entity.id
_entity.type
_entity.pdbx_description
1 polymer ?
#
loop_
_entity_poly.entity_id
_entity_poly.type
_entity_poly.pdbx_seq_one_letter_code
_entity_poly.pdbx_strand_id
1 'polypeptide(L)'
;MPYAERVIDTVLDHARDPRHFSPGRENACNVLDVIHPSWLCVRQTTHRAEEARAWATSQLTAALRRRHPHQGFPFGPAPDGTGPSREPGLQGTEMWLAIIWLLADLLGLADVLGYRPPGIHRPDPVRPE
;
A
#
# COMPACT_ATOMS: atom_id res chain seq x y z
N MET A 1 0.30 3.20 17.79
CA MET A 1 1.45 4.07 17.45
C MET A 1 1.40 5.26 18.39
N PRO A 2 2.50 5.65 19.07
CA PRO A 2 2.43 6.67 20.13
C PRO A 2 2.04 8.08 19.64
N TYR A 3 2.17 8.37 18.34
CA TYR A 3 1.85 9.67 17.74
C TYR A 3 1.05 9.53 16.44
N ALA A 4 -0.14 8.92 16.52
CA ALA A 4 -0.93 8.55 15.34
C ALA A 4 -1.19 9.71 14.38
N GLU A 5 -1.57 10.89 14.88
CA GLU A 5 -1.88 12.06 14.03
C GLU A 5 -0.65 12.57 13.27
N ARG A 6 0.50 12.68 13.95
CA ARG A 6 1.77 13.08 13.32
C ARG A 6 2.24 12.09 12.26
N VAL A 7 2.00 10.80 12.48
CA VAL A 7 2.28 9.76 11.47
C VAL A 7 1.41 9.97 10.24
N ILE A 8 0.09 10.18 10.43
CA ILE A 8 -0.84 10.45 9.34
C ILE A 8 -0.40 11.69 8.54
N ASP A 9 -0.05 12.78 9.22
CA ASP A 9 0.42 13.99 8.54
C ASP A 9 1.69 13.72 7.72
N THR A 10 2.65 13.02 8.31
CA THR A 10 3.92 12.69 7.66
C THR A 10 3.74 11.83 6.42
N VAL A 11 2.91 10.78 6.48
CA VAL A 11 2.73 9.88 5.35
C VAL A 11 1.87 10.49 4.24
N LEU A 12 0.91 11.36 4.57
CA LEU A 12 0.15 12.12 3.57
C LEU A 12 1.01 13.19 2.89
N ASP A 13 1.97 13.78 3.59
CA ASP A 13 2.94 14.68 2.98
C ASP A 13 3.93 13.90 2.09
N HIS A 14 4.39 12.73 2.52
CA HIS A 14 5.20 11.83 1.67
C HIS A 14 4.45 11.43 0.39
N ALA A 15 3.15 11.13 0.50
CA ALA A 15 2.29 10.77 -0.63
C ALA A 15 2.15 11.86 -1.70
N ARG A 16 2.50 13.12 -1.37
CA ARG A 16 2.48 14.26 -2.31
C ARG A 16 3.83 14.51 -2.96
N ASP A 17 4.87 13.79 -2.55
CA ASP A 17 6.22 14.00 -3.05
C ASP A 17 6.38 13.49 -4.50
N PRO A 18 6.60 14.39 -5.49
CA PRO A 18 6.69 13.99 -6.89
C PRO A 18 7.91 13.11 -7.19
N ARG A 19 8.92 13.08 -6.30
CA ARG A 19 10.07 12.17 -6.45
C ARG A 19 9.65 10.70 -6.37
N HIS A 20 8.56 10.40 -5.66
CA HIS A 20 8.07 9.06 -5.42
C HIS A 20 6.73 8.78 -6.11
N PHE A 21 5.84 9.78 -6.21
CA PHE A 21 4.45 9.58 -6.67
C PHE A 21 4.15 10.23 -8.04
N SER A 22 5.15 10.70 -8.77
CA SER A 22 4.95 11.12 -10.17
C SER A 22 4.75 9.91 -11.10
N PRO A 23 4.09 10.08 -12.26
CA PRO A 23 3.90 9.02 -13.24
C PRO A 23 5.24 8.35 -13.60
N GLY A 24 5.30 7.02 -13.46
CA GLY A 24 6.51 6.25 -13.75
C GLY A 24 7.59 6.28 -12.66
N ARG A 25 7.29 6.78 -11.45
CA ARG A 25 8.17 6.70 -10.27
C ARG A 25 7.62 5.83 -9.15
N GLU A 26 6.30 5.72 -9.03
CA GLU A 26 5.65 4.95 -7.96
C GLU A 26 5.94 3.45 -8.07
N ASN A 27 6.41 2.87 -6.96
CA ASN A 27 6.58 1.42 -6.78
C ASN A 27 5.83 0.93 -5.54
N ALA A 28 5.78 -0.40 -5.37
CA ALA A 28 5.08 -1.03 -4.27
C ALA A 28 5.56 -0.59 -2.88
N CYS A 29 6.87 -0.39 -2.66
CA CYS A 29 7.38 0.07 -1.36
C CYS A 29 6.86 1.47 -1.01
N ASN A 30 6.96 2.43 -1.93
CA ASN A 30 6.50 3.79 -1.65
C ASN A 30 5.00 3.83 -1.30
N VAL A 31 4.18 3.02 -1.97
CA VAL A 31 2.75 2.92 -1.61
C VAL A 31 2.56 2.24 -0.27
N LEU A 32 3.29 1.17 0.02
CA LEU A 32 3.22 0.44 1.29
C LEU A 32 3.60 1.34 2.48
N ASP A 33 4.64 2.17 2.31
CA ASP A 33 5.14 3.12 3.30
C ASP A 33 4.11 4.19 3.68
N VAL A 34 3.10 4.42 2.84
CA VAL A 34 1.98 5.32 3.14
C VAL A 34 0.79 4.54 3.71
N ILE A 35 0.34 3.48 3.04
CA ILE A 35 -0.91 2.82 3.42
C ILE A 35 -0.79 2.07 4.75
N HIS A 36 0.35 1.42 5.03
CA HIS A 36 0.46 0.59 6.22
C HIS A 36 0.41 1.42 7.52
N PRO A 37 1.19 2.51 7.68
CA PRO A 37 1.06 3.40 8.84
C PRO A 37 -0.32 4.06 8.91
N SER A 38 -0.89 4.48 7.76
CA SER A 38 -2.24 5.06 7.71
C SER A 38 -3.28 4.09 8.28
N TRP A 39 -3.29 2.85 7.78
CA TRP A 39 -4.18 1.78 8.23
C TRP A 39 -4.06 1.50 9.74
N LEU A 40 -2.86 1.51 10.31
CA LEU A 40 -2.67 1.37 11.76
C LEU A 40 -3.20 2.56 12.57
N CYS A 41 -3.04 3.78 12.04
CA CYS A 41 -3.36 5.01 12.76
C CYS A 41 -4.84 5.38 12.69
N VAL A 42 -5.54 5.10 11.58
CA VAL A 42 -6.99 5.37 11.46
C VAL A 42 -7.84 4.54 12.43
N ARG A 43 -7.27 3.49 13.02
CA ARG A 43 -7.89 2.68 14.09
C ARG A 43 -7.78 3.34 15.48
N GLN A 44 -6.99 4.42 15.60
CA GLN A 44 -6.68 5.10 16.86
C GLN A 44 -7.21 6.54 16.86
N THR A 45 -7.42 7.14 15.69
CA THR A 45 -7.89 8.52 15.52
C THR A 45 -8.65 8.68 14.20
N THR A 46 -9.52 9.69 14.13
CA THR A 46 -10.23 10.11 12.90
C THR A 46 -9.54 11.28 12.19
N HIS A 47 -8.38 11.73 12.67
CA HIS A 47 -7.62 12.83 12.06
C HIS A 47 -7.38 12.61 10.57
N ARG A 48 -7.80 13.56 9.74
CA ARG A 48 -7.70 13.53 8.26
C ARG A 48 -8.23 12.23 7.62
N ALA A 49 -9.20 11.58 8.25
CA ALA A 49 -9.75 10.30 7.76
C ALA A 49 -10.32 10.40 6.34
N GLU A 50 -10.98 11.50 5.99
CA GLU A 50 -11.52 11.70 4.63
C GLU A 50 -10.41 11.75 3.58
N GLU A 51 -9.31 12.43 3.89
CA GLU A 51 -8.16 12.52 3.00
C GLU A 51 -7.46 11.18 2.84
N ALA A 52 -7.26 10.44 3.94
CA ALA A 52 -6.71 9.09 3.90
C ALA A 52 -7.59 8.15 3.06
N ARG A 53 -8.92 8.25 3.18
CA ARG A 53 -9.87 7.47 2.36
C ARG A 53 -9.84 7.88 0.89
N ALA A 54 -9.73 9.18 0.59
CA ALA A 54 -9.63 9.67 -0.78
C ALA A 54 -8.33 9.22 -1.47
N TRP A 55 -7.21 9.27 -0.75
CA TRP A 55 -5.93 8.73 -1.21
C TRP A 55 -6.02 7.22 -1.42
N ALA A 56 -6.55 6.47 -0.46
CA ALA A 56 -6.70 5.02 -0.58
C ALA A 56 -7.60 4.60 -1.75
N THR A 57 -8.68 5.35 -2.00
CA THR A 57 -9.59 5.10 -3.15
C THR A 57 -8.86 5.26 -4.48
N SER A 58 -8.08 6.35 -4.60
CA SER A 58 -7.28 6.62 -5.80
C SER A 58 -6.23 5.53 -6.02
N GLN A 59 -5.51 5.15 -4.96
CA GLN A 59 -4.47 4.12 -5.03
C GLN A 59 -5.02 2.73 -5.31
N LEU A 60 -6.18 2.37 -4.75
CA LEU A 60 -6.82 1.08 -5.04
C LEU A 60 -7.20 0.99 -6.52
N THR A 61 -7.79 2.04 -7.06
CA THR A 61 -8.13 2.13 -8.49
C THR A 61 -6.88 2.00 -9.37
N ALA A 62 -5.80 2.69 -9.01
CA ALA A 62 -4.54 2.62 -9.74
C ALA A 62 -3.89 1.23 -9.64
N ALA A 63 -3.87 0.63 -8.45
CA ALA A 63 -3.28 -0.68 -8.20
C ALA A 63 -3.97 -1.77 -9.04
N LEU A 64 -5.30 -1.78 -9.10
CA LEU A 64 -6.05 -2.76 -9.90
C LEU A 64 -5.72 -2.69 -11.40
N ARG A 65 -5.40 -1.51 -11.91
CA ARG A 65 -4.99 -1.31 -13.32
C ARG A 65 -3.57 -1.81 -13.62
N ARG A 66 -2.73 -2.05 -12.60
CA ARG A 66 -1.36 -2.56 -12.75
C ARG A 66 -1.29 -4.07 -12.96
N ARG A 67 -2.39 -4.78 -12.78
CA ARG A 67 -2.41 -6.25 -12.88
C ARG A 67 -2.16 -6.68 -14.33
N HIS A 68 -1.17 -7.54 -14.51
CA HIS A 68 -0.96 -8.29 -15.75
C HIS A 68 -1.70 -9.63 -15.64
N PRO A 69 -2.67 -9.92 -16.52
CA PRO A 69 -3.39 -11.19 -16.51
C PRO A 69 -2.43 -12.38 -16.54
N HIS A 70 -2.66 -13.36 -15.65
CA HIS A 70 -1.86 -14.58 -15.49
C HIS A 70 -0.38 -14.40 -15.10
N GLN A 71 0.10 -13.16 -14.98
CA GLN A 71 1.49 -12.85 -14.64
C GLN A 71 1.63 -12.14 -13.28
N GLY A 72 0.53 -11.59 -12.76
CA GLY A 72 0.50 -10.95 -11.45
C GLY A 72 0.78 -9.45 -11.55
N PHE A 73 1.62 -8.91 -10.66
CA PHE A 73 1.92 -7.49 -10.62
C PHE A 73 3.43 -7.23 -10.74
N PRO A 74 3.84 -6.21 -11.50
CA PRO A 74 5.20 -5.70 -11.45
C PRO A 74 5.41 -4.95 -10.13
N PHE A 75 6.63 -4.98 -9.61
CA PHE A 75 6.93 -4.26 -8.37
C PHE A 75 6.84 -2.73 -8.58
N GLY A 76 7.29 -2.26 -9.74
CA GLY A 76 7.36 -0.86 -10.10
C GLY A 76 8.74 -0.48 -10.66
N PRO A 77 8.97 0.79 -10.98
CA PRO A 77 10.24 1.25 -11.50
C PRO A 77 11.31 1.28 -10.40
N ALA A 78 12.44 0.64 -10.66
CA ALA A 78 13.69 0.87 -9.94
C ALA A 78 14.37 2.15 -10.49
N PRO A 79 14.76 3.12 -9.64
CA PRO A 79 15.41 4.37 -10.08
C PRO A 79 16.74 4.18 -10.80
N ASP A 80 17.48 3.12 -10.47
CA ASP A 80 18.86 2.86 -10.88
C ASP A 80 19.03 1.48 -11.56
N GLY A 81 17.93 0.75 -11.76
CA GLY A 81 17.95 -0.60 -12.32
C GLY A 81 18.49 -1.68 -11.37
N THR A 82 18.84 -1.35 -10.13
CA THR A 82 19.32 -2.32 -9.12
C THR A 82 18.19 -2.86 -8.23
N GLY A 83 17.03 -2.19 -8.26
CA GLY A 83 15.83 -2.58 -7.52
C GLY A 83 15.00 -3.69 -8.19
N PRO A 84 13.91 -4.12 -7.54
CA PRO A 84 13.03 -5.17 -8.04
C PRO A 84 12.51 -4.90 -9.46
N SER A 85 12.25 -5.99 -10.18
CA SER A 85 11.93 -5.93 -11.61
C SER A 85 10.69 -5.09 -11.93
N ARG A 86 10.76 -4.41 -13.08
CA ARG A 86 9.60 -3.80 -13.75
C ARG A 86 8.68 -4.84 -14.39
N GLU A 87 9.16 -6.06 -14.55
CA GLU A 87 8.36 -7.18 -15.02
C GLU A 87 7.52 -7.76 -13.87
N PRO A 88 6.33 -8.31 -14.17
CA PRO A 88 5.54 -9.05 -13.20
C PRO A 88 6.33 -10.21 -12.58
N GLY A 89 6.16 -10.42 -11.27
CA GLY A 89 6.81 -11.50 -10.55
C GLY A 89 6.23 -11.73 -9.17
N LEU A 90 6.74 -12.75 -8.47
CA LEU A 90 6.23 -13.15 -7.16
C LEU A 90 6.29 -12.00 -6.15
N GLN A 91 7.46 -11.37 -6.01
CA GLN A 91 7.66 -10.26 -5.07
C GLN A 91 6.69 -9.10 -5.31
N GLY A 92 6.55 -8.65 -6.57
CA GLY A 92 5.61 -7.59 -6.93
C GLY A 92 4.16 -7.99 -6.65
N THR A 93 3.82 -9.24 -6.96
CA THR A 93 2.47 -9.79 -6.72
C THR A 93 2.11 -9.83 -5.24
N GLU A 94 2.98 -10.38 -4.39
CA GLU A 94 2.73 -10.46 -2.95
C GLU A 94 2.63 -9.07 -2.31
N MET A 95 3.52 -8.15 -2.69
CA MET A 95 3.49 -6.77 -2.23
C MET A 95 2.18 -6.07 -2.61
N TRP A 96 1.78 -6.12 -3.88
CA TRP A 96 0.56 -5.45 -4.33
C TRP A 96 -0.71 -6.09 -3.79
N LEU A 97 -0.76 -7.41 -3.61
CA LEU A 97 -1.90 -8.06 -2.96
C LEU A 97 -2.05 -7.63 -1.50
N ALA A 98 -0.95 -7.43 -0.78
CA ALA A 98 -0.97 -6.87 0.57
C ALA A 98 -1.44 -5.42 0.59
N ILE A 99 -0.90 -4.58 -0.31
CA ILE A 99 -1.30 -3.18 -0.47
C ILE A 99 -2.80 -3.08 -0.79
N ILE A 100 -3.29 -3.84 -1.75
CA ILE A 100 -4.71 -3.88 -2.14
C ILE A 100 -5.58 -4.27 -0.94
N TRP A 101 -5.15 -5.25 -0.16
CA TRP A 101 -5.88 -5.65 1.04
C TRP A 101 -5.93 -4.53 2.09
N LEU A 102 -4.81 -3.86 2.39
CA LEU A 102 -4.77 -2.75 3.35
C LEU A 102 -5.61 -1.55 2.89
N LEU A 103 -5.55 -1.23 1.60
CA LEU A 103 -6.39 -0.19 0.98
C LEU A 103 -7.88 -0.54 1.11
N ALA A 104 -8.24 -1.78 0.76
CA ALA A 104 -9.61 -2.24 0.87
C ALA A 104 -10.09 -2.25 2.33
N ASP A 105 -9.28 -2.71 3.28
CA ASP A 105 -9.64 -2.75 4.70
C ASP A 105 -9.86 -1.35 5.27
N LEU A 106 -8.97 -0.39 4.95
CA LEU A 106 -9.15 1.02 5.32
C LEU A 106 -10.47 1.60 4.76
N LEU A 107 -10.88 1.16 3.57
CA LEU A 107 -12.12 1.59 2.93
C LEU A 107 -13.36 0.81 3.41
N GLY A 108 -13.20 -0.28 4.16
CA GLY A 108 -14.29 -1.16 4.59
C GLY A 108 -14.74 -2.17 3.53
N LEU A 109 -13.84 -2.59 2.64
CA LEU A 109 -14.09 -3.43 1.47
C LEU A 109 -13.31 -4.76 1.47
N ALA A 110 -12.48 -5.02 2.49
CA ALA A 110 -11.59 -6.20 2.50
C ALA A 110 -12.34 -7.54 2.40
N ASP A 111 -13.55 -7.63 2.95
CA ASP A 111 -14.38 -8.85 2.92
C ASP A 111 -14.75 -9.28 1.49
N VAL A 112 -14.76 -8.36 0.53
CA VAL A 112 -15.06 -8.65 -0.88
C VAL A 112 -13.90 -9.36 -1.59
N LEU A 113 -12.67 -9.26 -1.06
CA LEU A 113 -11.47 -9.77 -1.73
C LEU A 113 -11.35 -11.30 -1.67
N GLY A 114 -11.97 -11.96 -0.70
CA GLY A 114 -11.89 -13.41 -0.53
C GLY A 114 -10.49 -13.94 -0.17
N TYR A 115 -9.54 -13.06 0.17
CA TYR A 115 -8.21 -13.42 0.65
C TYR A 115 -7.76 -12.50 1.79
N ARG A 116 -6.80 -12.99 2.57
CA ARG A 116 -6.02 -12.21 3.53
C ARG A 116 -4.53 -12.42 3.22
N PRO A 117 -3.69 -11.37 3.20
CA PRO A 117 -2.28 -11.49 2.89
C PRO A 117 -1.58 -12.47 3.85
N PRO A 118 -0.88 -13.50 3.36
CA PRO A 118 -0.09 -14.39 4.19
C PRO A 118 1.34 -13.84 4.41
N GLY A 119 2.13 -14.57 5.21
CA GLY A 119 3.57 -14.35 5.31
C GLY A 119 3.97 -13.05 6.00
N ILE A 120 5.07 -12.43 5.53
CA ILE A 120 5.62 -11.20 6.11
C ILE A 120 4.70 -9.99 5.97
N HIS A 121 3.75 -10.05 5.04
CA HIS A 121 2.78 -8.98 4.79
C HIS A 121 1.45 -9.21 5.51
N ARG A 122 1.36 -10.21 6.39
CA ARG A 122 0.14 -10.45 7.16
C ARG A 122 -0.20 -9.22 8.02
N PRO A 123 -1.48 -8.84 8.15
CA PRO A 123 -1.89 -7.72 8.99
C PRO A 123 -1.78 -8.01 10.49
N ASP A 124 -1.82 -9.30 10.85
CA ASP A 124 -1.85 -9.74 12.25
C ASP A 124 -0.44 -9.81 12.84
N PRO A 125 -0.25 -9.46 14.12
CA PRO A 125 1.05 -9.57 14.77
C PRO A 125 1.61 -10.99 14.67
N VAL A 126 2.92 -11.10 14.50
CA VAL A 126 3.62 -12.37 14.72
C VAL A 126 3.46 -12.70 16.20
N ARG A 127 2.68 -13.75 16.50
CA ARG A 127 2.73 -14.35 17.83
C ARG A 127 4.07 -15.08 17.96
N PRO A 128 4.88 -14.79 18.99
CA PRO A 128 6.01 -15.65 19.31
C PRO A 128 5.48 -17.06 19.62
N GLU A 129 6.20 -18.07 19.16
CA GLU A 129 5.97 -19.47 19.55
C GLU A 129 6.39 -19.71 21.00
#